data_AF-Q5DHW1-F1
#
_entry.id   AF-Q5DHW1-F1
#
_cell.length_a   1.000
_cell.length_b   1.000
_cell.length_c   1.000
_cell.angle_alpha   90.00
_cell.angle_beta   90.00
_cell.angle_gamma   90.00
#
_symmetry.space_group_name_H-M   'P 1'
#
loop_
_entity.id
_entity.type
_entity.pdbx_description
1 polymer ?
#
loop_
_entity_poly.entity_id
_entity_poly.type
_entity_poly.pdbx_seq_one_letter_code
_entity_poly.pdbx_strand_id
1 'polypeptide(L)'
;MGLTKRIISPTDLRQWASSIAYNEILNLINSVNNKLISQPIQNNLVYSKAISLVCEVLDKLQQAVSDYPPEEQPQRFGNKSFRRWFTWLQENAISLCSIIFHDHGTTDFSDPPISYTEALEEVAGYLTESVGNSIRIDYGTGHELAS
;
A
#
# COMPACT_ATOMS: atom_id res chain seq x y z
N MET A 1 -5.76 -6.88 -13.67
CA MET A 1 -4.48 -7.57 -13.91
C MET A 1 -3.64 -7.36 -12.65
N GLY A 2 -3.31 -8.42 -11.89
CA GLY A 2 -2.59 -8.27 -10.63
C GLY A 2 -1.10 -7.98 -10.78
N LEU A 3 -0.45 -7.56 -9.68
CA LEU A 3 0.99 -7.30 -9.64
C LEU A 3 1.80 -8.52 -10.08
N THR A 4 2.83 -8.29 -10.90
CA THR A 4 3.73 -9.35 -11.38
C THR A 4 5.17 -9.03 -11.04
N LYS A 5 5.92 -10.03 -10.54
CA LYS A 5 7.34 -9.86 -10.26
C LYS A 5 8.12 -9.71 -11.58
N ARG A 6 8.78 -8.57 -11.78
CA ARG A 6 9.56 -8.26 -12.99
C ARG A 6 11.07 -8.21 -12.80
N ILE A 7 11.54 -8.00 -11.57
CA ILE A 7 12.99 -7.89 -11.26
C ILE A 7 13.46 -9.21 -10.64
N ILE A 8 14.19 -10.02 -11.40
CA ILE A 8 14.74 -11.31 -10.94
C ILE A 8 16.24 -11.46 -11.20
N SER A 9 16.82 -10.57 -12.00
CA SER A 9 18.23 -10.57 -12.37
C SER A 9 18.84 -9.17 -12.35
N PRO A 10 20.17 -9.04 -12.32
CA PRO A 10 20.84 -7.75 -12.47
C PRO A 10 20.52 -7.03 -13.80
N THR A 11 20.14 -7.77 -14.84
CA THR A 11 19.73 -7.18 -16.12
C THR A 11 18.37 -6.50 -16.01
N ASP A 12 17.41 -7.14 -15.35
CA ASP A 12 16.09 -6.55 -15.11
C ASP A 12 16.21 -5.31 -14.23
N LEU A 13 17.13 -5.31 -13.27
CA LEU A 13 17.40 -4.14 -12.43
C LEU A 13 17.89 -2.94 -13.24
N ARG A 14 18.71 -3.17 -14.28
CA ARG A 14 19.13 -2.10 -15.20
C ARG A 14 17.95 -1.57 -16.02
N GLN A 15 17.06 -2.46 -16.46
CA GLN A 15 15.84 -2.05 -17.19
C GLN A 15 14.89 -1.27 -16.28
N TRP A 16 14.74 -1.69 -15.03
CA TRP A 16 13.96 -1.00 -14.01
C TRP A 16 14.45 0.43 -13.79
N ALA A 17 15.76 0.64 -13.67
CA ALA A 17 16.35 1.96 -13.47
C ALA A 17 16.11 2.93 -14.65
N SER A 18 15.74 2.42 -15.83
CA SER A 18 15.33 3.23 -16.99
C SER A 18 13.82 3.26 -17.23
N SER A 19 13.01 2.65 -16.35
CA SER A 19 11.56 2.53 -16.53
C SER A 19 10.79 3.80 -16.17
N ILE A 20 9.56 3.91 -16.68
CA ILE A 20 8.62 4.99 -16.33
C ILE A 20 8.31 4.95 -14.82
N ALA A 21 7.96 3.77 -14.30
CA ALA A 21 7.64 3.58 -12.89
C ALA A 21 8.77 4.01 -11.93
N TYR A 22 10.03 3.73 -12.27
CA TYR A 22 11.17 4.21 -11.46
C TYR A 22 11.22 5.74 -11.40
N ASN A 23 11.04 6.41 -12.54
CA ASN A 23 11.03 7.86 -12.60
C ASN A 23 9.82 8.46 -11.86
N GLU A 24 8.63 7.87 -12.01
CA GLU A 24 7.41 8.32 -11.32
C GLU A 24 7.53 8.23 -9.81
N ILE A 25 8.06 7.11 -9.29
CA ILE A 25 8.32 6.92 -7.86
C ILE A 25 9.31 7.97 -7.34
N LEU A 26 10.44 8.18 -8.02
CA LEU A 26 11.40 9.19 -7.61
C LEU A 26 10.82 10.60 -7.67
N ASN A 27 10.03 10.91 -8.69
CA ASN A 27 9.37 12.21 -8.82
C ASN A 27 8.38 12.44 -7.68
N LEU A 28 7.60 11.43 -7.30
CA LEU A 28 6.69 11.49 -6.16
C LEU A 28 7.46 11.76 -4.86
N ILE A 29 8.49 10.96 -4.56
CA ILE A 29 9.32 11.10 -3.36
C ILE A 29 9.94 12.49 -3.28
N ASN A 30 10.55 12.96 -4.38
CA ASN A 30 11.18 14.27 -4.42
C ASN A 30 10.16 15.41 -4.28
N SER A 31 8.97 15.27 -4.88
CA SER A 31 7.89 16.25 -4.78
C SER A 31 7.41 16.39 -3.34
N VAL A 32 7.15 15.27 -2.66
CA VAL A 32 6.75 15.24 -1.24
C VAL A 32 7.85 15.83 -0.37
N ASN A 33 9.11 15.39 -0.55
CA ASN A 33 10.25 15.90 0.20
C ASN A 33 10.38 17.42 0.06
N ASN A 34 10.36 17.95 -1.18
CA ASN A 34 10.49 19.38 -1.43
C ASN A 34 9.37 20.22 -0.80
N LYS A 35 8.16 19.65 -0.61
CA LYS A 35 7.05 20.32 0.06
C LYS A 35 7.16 20.29 1.58
N LEU A 36 7.85 19.29 2.14
CA LEU A 36 7.94 19.09 3.59
C LEU A 36 9.23 19.61 4.22
N ILE A 37 10.23 20.04 3.43
CA ILE A 37 11.46 20.66 3.95
C ILE A 37 11.10 21.81 4.92
N SER A 38 11.64 21.70 6.14
CA SER A 38 11.46 22.67 7.23
C SER A 38 10.00 22.90 7.66
N GLN A 39 9.08 22.00 7.32
CA GLN A 39 7.71 22.03 7.82
C GLN A 39 7.59 21.13 9.05
N PRO A 40 7.22 21.67 10.24
CA PRO A 40 6.92 20.83 11.38
C PRO A 40 5.63 20.05 11.14
N ILE A 41 5.45 18.93 11.84
CA ILE A 41 4.16 18.26 11.90
C ILE A 41 3.15 19.22 12.51
N GLN A 42 2.06 19.48 11.77
CA GLN A 42 0.98 20.37 12.19
C GLN A 42 -0.26 19.55 12.53
N ASN A 43 -0.87 19.87 13.66
CA ASN A 43 -2.18 19.33 14.03
C ASN A 43 -3.29 20.11 13.32
N ASN A 44 -4.43 19.48 13.09
CA ASN A 44 -5.65 20.10 12.52
C ASN A 44 -5.46 20.70 11.11
N LEU A 45 -4.62 20.07 10.29
CA LEU A 45 -4.51 20.42 8.88
C LEU A 45 -5.85 20.20 8.17
N VAL A 46 -6.21 21.12 7.27
CA VAL A 46 -7.31 20.89 6.33
C VAL A 46 -6.76 20.02 5.21
N TYR A 47 -7.34 18.84 5.04
CA TYR A 47 -6.95 17.89 4.01
C TYR A 47 -8.10 17.60 3.05
N SER A 48 -7.75 17.10 1.86
CA SER A 48 -8.71 16.80 0.81
C SER A 48 -9.56 15.57 1.17
N LYS A 49 -10.67 15.41 0.45
CA LYS A 49 -11.51 14.21 0.52
C LYS A 49 -10.72 12.93 0.20
N ALA A 50 -9.77 12.99 -0.73
CA ALA A 50 -8.92 11.84 -1.03
C ALA A 50 -8.08 11.41 0.18
N ILE A 51 -7.46 12.37 0.88
CA ILE A 51 -6.67 12.09 2.09
C ILE A 51 -7.58 11.53 3.20
N SER A 52 -8.78 12.08 3.38
CA SER A 52 -9.71 11.57 4.39
C SER A 52 -10.10 10.10 4.17
N LEU A 53 -10.31 9.71 2.91
CA LEU A 53 -10.65 8.33 2.55
C LEU A 53 -9.47 7.37 2.73
N VAL A 54 -8.24 7.82 2.43
CA VAL A 54 -7.03 7.03 2.72
C VAL A 54 -6.88 6.84 4.24
N CYS A 55 -7.08 7.88 5.04
CA CYS A 55 -7.07 7.75 6.50
C CYS A 55 -8.14 6.77 7.00
N GLU A 56 -9.35 6.79 6.44
CA GLU A 56 -10.40 5.83 6.79
C GLU A 56 -9.97 4.38 6.52
N VAL A 57 -9.32 4.11 5.38
CA VAL A 57 -8.79 2.77 5.08
C VAL A 57 -7.74 2.37 6.10
N LEU A 58 -6.80 3.26 6.44
CA LEU A 58 -5.78 2.99 7.46
C LEU A 58 -6.40 2.72 8.84
N ASP A 59 -7.44 3.45 9.22
CA ASP A 59 -8.18 3.22 10.47
C ASP A 59 -8.86 1.85 10.48
N LYS A 60 -9.42 1.40 9.35
CA LYS A 60 -10.00 0.04 9.24
C LYS A 60 -8.92 -1.04 9.37
N LEU A 61 -7.74 -0.85 8.78
CA LEU A 61 -6.62 -1.77 8.96
C LEU A 61 -6.22 -1.85 10.44
N GLN A 62 -6.11 -0.69 11.10
CA GLN A 62 -5.75 -0.59 12.51
C GLN A 62 -6.81 -1.21 13.44
N GLN A 63 -8.10 -1.01 13.14
CA GLN A 63 -9.20 -1.63 13.89
C GLN A 63 -9.15 -3.15 13.79
N ALA A 64 -8.95 -3.68 12.57
CA ALA A 64 -8.87 -5.11 12.35
C ALA A 64 -7.73 -5.78 13.14
N VAL A 65 -6.63 -5.08 13.43
CA VAL A 65 -5.57 -5.65 14.31
C VAL A 65 -6.13 -6.11 15.66
N SER A 66 -7.16 -5.43 16.18
CA SER A 66 -7.82 -5.78 17.45
C SER A 66 -8.51 -7.15 17.41
N ASP A 67 -8.94 -7.60 16.23
CA ASP A 67 -9.60 -8.89 16.02
C ASP A 67 -8.61 -10.06 15.91
N TYR A 68 -7.30 -9.75 15.78
CA TYR A 68 -6.23 -10.73 15.67
C TYR A 68 -5.16 -10.51 16.76
N PRO A 69 -5.53 -10.64 18.05
CA PRO A 69 -4.59 -10.45 19.14
C PRO A 69 -3.40 -11.42 19.03
N PRO A 70 -2.21 -11.04 19.54
CA PRO A 70 -1.05 -11.92 19.57
C PRO A 70 -1.35 -13.26 20.26
N GLU A 71 -0.92 -14.35 19.64
CA GLU A 71 -1.04 -15.69 20.23
C GLU A 71 0.14 -15.93 21.18
N GLU A 72 -0.08 -16.68 22.27
CA GLU A 72 1.02 -17.15 23.10
C GLU A 72 1.92 -18.08 22.28
N GLN A 73 3.20 -17.74 22.19
CA GLN A 73 4.17 -18.57 21.48
C GLN A 73 5.51 -18.60 22.22
N PRO A 74 6.17 -19.78 22.27
CA PRO A 74 7.49 -19.89 22.88
C PRO A 74 8.60 -19.25 22.02
N GLN A 75 8.28 -18.90 20.77
CA GLN A 75 9.24 -18.43 19.77
C GLN A 75 9.35 -16.89 19.77
N ARG A 76 10.59 -16.40 19.75
CA ARG A 76 10.92 -14.94 19.74
C ARG A 76 10.81 -14.24 18.38
N PHE A 77 10.45 -14.96 17.33
CA PHE A 77 10.26 -14.39 15.99
C PHE A 77 8.82 -13.84 15.87
N GLY A 78 8.44 -13.33 14.71
CA GLY A 78 7.13 -12.71 14.49
C GLY A 78 5.95 -13.57 14.94
N ASN A 79 4.89 -12.93 15.42
CA ASN A 79 3.71 -13.62 15.95
C ASN A 79 2.85 -14.19 14.82
N LYS A 80 2.40 -15.45 14.95
CA LYS A 80 1.58 -16.11 13.93
C LYS A 80 0.21 -15.46 13.72
N SER A 81 -0.30 -14.69 14.68
CA SER A 81 -1.55 -13.92 14.53
C SER A 81 -1.49 -12.97 13.32
N PHE A 82 -0.30 -12.47 12.98
CA PHE A 82 -0.08 -11.64 11.78
C PHE A 82 -0.55 -12.35 10.50
N ARG A 83 -0.40 -13.67 10.40
CA ARG A 83 -0.86 -14.41 9.21
C ARG A 83 -2.37 -14.35 9.06
N ARG A 84 -3.10 -14.43 10.17
CA ARG A 84 -4.56 -14.37 10.17
C ARG A 84 -5.04 -12.96 9.81
N TRP A 85 -4.42 -11.93 10.37
CA TRP A 85 -4.67 -10.54 9.98
C TRP A 85 -4.34 -10.29 8.50
N PHE A 86 -3.21 -10.82 8.01
CA PHE A 86 -2.82 -10.69 6.62
C PHE A 86 -3.77 -11.41 5.66
N THR A 87 -4.26 -12.61 6.01
CA THR A 87 -5.31 -13.30 5.22
C THR A 87 -6.57 -12.45 5.15
N TRP A 88 -7.00 -11.86 6.26
CA TRP A 88 -8.12 -10.92 6.25
C TRP A 88 -7.86 -9.72 5.33
N LEU A 89 -6.67 -9.13 5.37
CA LEU A 89 -6.31 -8.06 4.45
C LEU A 89 -6.42 -8.51 3.00
N GLN A 90 -5.88 -9.68 2.64
CA GLN A 90 -5.97 -10.21 1.28
C GLN A 90 -7.41 -10.39 0.80
N GLU A 91 -8.30 -10.85 1.68
CA GLU A 91 -9.73 -11.03 1.38
C GLU A 91 -10.50 -9.70 1.27
N ASN A 92 -10.01 -8.64 1.93
CA ASN A 92 -10.73 -7.36 2.02
C ASN A 92 -10.07 -6.20 1.25
N ALA A 93 -8.85 -6.37 0.71
CA ALA A 93 -8.08 -5.29 0.10
C ALA A 93 -8.84 -4.58 -1.03
N ILE A 94 -9.50 -5.33 -1.93
CA ILE A 94 -10.29 -4.74 -3.02
C ILE A 94 -11.45 -3.89 -2.47
N SER A 95 -12.15 -4.38 -1.45
CA SER A 95 -13.26 -3.66 -0.81
C SER A 95 -12.76 -2.38 -0.14
N LEU A 96 -11.63 -2.47 0.56
CA LEU A 96 -10.98 -1.32 1.20
C LEU A 96 -10.56 -0.26 0.17
N CYS A 97 -9.91 -0.66 -0.92
CA CYS A 97 -9.54 0.26 -2.01
C CYS A 97 -10.77 0.85 -2.71
N SER A 98 -11.89 0.12 -2.77
CA SER A 98 -13.13 0.64 -3.35
C SER A 98 -13.70 1.81 -2.56
N ILE A 99 -13.48 1.90 -1.23
CA ILE A 99 -13.88 3.08 -0.44
C ILE A 99 -13.25 4.34 -1.03
N ILE A 100 -11.96 4.27 -1.37
CA ILE A 100 -11.22 5.42 -1.91
C ILE A 100 -11.82 5.84 -3.25
N PHE A 101 -11.94 4.94 -4.23
CA PHE A 101 -12.39 5.34 -5.57
C PHE A 101 -13.88 5.65 -5.65
N HIS A 102 -14.73 4.77 -5.09
CA HIS A 102 -16.18 4.95 -5.12
C HIS A 102 -16.60 6.23 -4.39
N ASP A 103 -16.15 6.41 -3.14
CA ASP A 103 -16.62 7.53 -2.35
C ASP A 103 -15.95 8.83 -2.77
N HIS A 104 -14.74 8.81 -3.33
CA HIS A 104 -14.15 9.97 -3.99
C HIS A 104 -14.93 10.37 -5.26
N GLY A 105 -15.48 9.39 -5.98
CA GLY A 105 -16.14 9.57 -7.27
C GLY A 105 -15.21 9.39 -8.47
N THR A 106 -14.03 8.78 -8.27
CA THR A 106 -13.09 8.47 -9.36
C THR A 106 -13.50 7.16 -10.01
N THR A 107 -14.07 7.26 -11.22
CA THR A 107 -14.50 6.09 -12.00
C THR A 107 -13.94 6.07 -13.42
N ASP A 108 -13.32 7.17 -13.87
CA ASP A 108 -12.72 7.30 -15.19
C ASP A 108 -11.22 7.02 -15.13
N PHE A 109 -10.81 6.00 -15.88
CA PHE A 109 -9.42 5.56 -16.02
C PHE A 109 -9.09 5.44 -17.51
N SER A 110 -9.31 6.52 -18.26
CA SER A 110 -9.08 6.56 -19.72
C SER A 110 -7.61 6.71 -20.12
N ASP A 111 -6.73 7.14 -19.21
CA ASP A 111 -5.31 7.40 -19.49
C ASP A 111 -4.41 7.04 -18.28
N PRO A 112 -3.67 5.91 -18.34
CA PRO A 112 -3.77 4.86 -19.36
C PRO A 112 -5.13 4.15 -19.27
N PRO A 113 -5.67 3.64 -20.40
CA PRO A 113 -6.98 2.99 -20.42
C PRO A 113 -6.93 1.66 -19.66
N ILE A 114 -7.53 1.64 -18.47
CA ILE A 114 -7.73 0.44 -17.64
C ILE A 114 -9.17 0.39 -17.13
N SER A 115 -9.70 -0.79 -16.87
CA SER A 115 -11.03 -0.88 -16.24
C SER A 115 -10.98 -0.48 -14.75
N TYR A 116 -12.10 -0.03 -14.21
CA TYR A 116 -12.26 0.26 -12.77
C TYR A 116 -11.84 -0.95 -11.90
N THR A 117 -12.21 -2.16 -12.33
CA THR A 117 -11.82 -3.40 -11.65
C THR A 117 -10.31 -3.63 -11.68
N GLU A 118 -9.64 -3.37 -12.81
CA GLU A 118 -8.18 -3.52 -12.91
C GLU A 118 -7.45 -2.50 -12.04
N ALA A 119 -7.92 -1.25 -12.00
CA ALA A 119 -7.37 -0.23 -11.10
C ALA A 119 -7.49 -0.64 -9.63
N LEU A 120 -8.64 -1.20 -9.24
CA LEU A 120 -8.85 -1.72 -7.90
C LEU A 120 -7.92 -2.89 -7.57
N GLU A 121 -7.80 -3.86 -8.48
CA GLU A 121 -6.89 -5.01 -8.30
C GLU A 121 -5.43 -4.58 -8.14
N GLU A 122 -5.00 -3.59 -8.92
CA GLU A 122 -3.63 -3.07 -8.88
C GLU A 122 -3.35 -2.37 -7.54
N VAL A 123 -4.21 -1.43 -7.14
CA VAL A 123 -4.04 -0.71 -5.86
C VAL A 123 -4.18 -1.63 -4.65
N ALA A 124 -5.12 -2.59 -4.70
CA ALA A 124 -5.25 -3.60 -3.65
C ALA A 124 -4.00 -4.48 -3.54
N GLY A 125 -3.33 -4.76 -4.67
CA GLY A 125 -2.04 -5.43 -4.71
C GLY A 125 -0.96 -4.64 -3.97
N TYR A 126 -0.81 -3.34 -4.27
CA TYR A 126 0.17 -2.48 -3.58
C TYR A 126 -0.14 -2.36 -2.09
N LEU A 127 -1.40 -2.16 -1.71
CA LEU A 127 -1.84 -2.12 -0.31
C LEU A 127 -1.45 -3.40 0.43
N THR A 128 -1.69 -4.57 -0.17
CA THR A 128 -1.38 -5.87 0.45
C THR A 128 0.13 -6.08 0.61
N GLU A 129 0.94 -5.66 -0.37
CA GLU A 129 2.41 -5.76 -0.29
C GLU A 129 3.04 -4.70 0.63
N SER A 130 2.28 -3.69 1.06
CA SER A 130 2.78 -2.59 1.90
C SER A 130 2.95 -2.91 3.38
N VAL A 131 2.39 -4.03 3.86
CA VAL A 131 2.25 -4.31 5.31
C VAL A 131 3.17 -5.41 5.85
N GLY A 132 4.06 -5.95 5.01
CA GLY A 132 4.99 -7.02 5.39
C GLY A 132 4.75 -8.34 4.66
N ASN A 133 5.51 -9.38 5.03
CA ASN A 133 5.38 -10.72 4.43
C ASN A 133 4.81 -11.74 5.41
N SER A 134 3.66 -12.34 5.12
CA SER A 134 2.98 -13.29 6.03
C SER A 134 3.74 -14.59 6.28
N ILE A 135 4.57 -15.05 5.33
CA ILE A 135 5.34 -16.28 5.47
C ILE A 135 6.51 -16.04 6.43
N ARG A 136 7.32 -15.01 6.16
CA ARG A 136 8.52 -14.66 6.94
C ARG A 136 8.19 -13.91 8.23
N ILE A 137 7.03 -13.26 8.30
CA ILE A 137 6.58 -12.37 9.37
C ILE A 137 7.64 -11.28 9.62
N ASP A 138 7.97 -10.55 8.56
CA ASP A 138 8.92 -9.45 8.57
C ASP A 138 8.36 -8.23 7.83
N TYR A 139 9.01 -7.09 8.09
CA TYR A 139 8.77 -5.79 7.45
C TYR A 139 10.11 -5.17 7.09
N GLY A 140 10.16 -4.38 6.02
CA GLY A 140 11.36 -3.77 5.49
C GLY A 140 11.04 -2.70 4.46
N THR A 141 12.06 -2.01 3.96
CA THR A 141 11.92 -0.84 3.08
C THR A 141 11.21 -1.12 1.75
N GLY A 142 11.20 -2.38 1.29
CA GLY A 142 10.40 -2.76 0.11
C GLY A 142 8.89 -2.69 0.35
N HIS A 143 8.45 -2.97 1.58
CA HIS A 143 7.05 -2.82 2.00
C HIS A 143 6.70 -1.35 2.17
N GLU A 144 7.59 -0.56 2.78
CA GLU A 144 7.45 0.90 2.86
C GLU A 144 7.36 1.56 1.49
N LEU A 145 8.12 1.09 0.49
CA LEU A 145 8.03 1.64 -0.86
C LEU A 145 6.67 1.34 -1.54
N ALA A 146 5.98 0.28 -1.13
CA ALA A 146 4.70 -0.12 -1.70
C ALA A 146 3.50 0.57 -1.03
N SER A 147 3.68 1.26 0.10
CA SER A 147 2.63 2.02 0.80
C SER A 147 2.35 3.35 0.11
#